data_AF-A0AAE4K465-F1
#
_entry.id   AF-A0AAE4K465-F1
#
_cell.length_a   1.000
_cell.length_b   1.000
_cell.length_c   1.000
_cell.angle_alpha   90.00
_cell.angle_beta   90.00
_cell.angle_gamma   90.00
#
_symmetry.space_group_name_H-M   'P 1'
#
loop_
_entity.id
_entity.type
_entity.pdbx_description
1 polymer ?
#
loop_
_entity_poly.entity_id
_entity_poly.type
_entity_poly.pdbx_seq_one_letter_code
_entity_poly.pdbx_strand_id
1 'polypeptide(L)' 'MRDFLAKRGTPASIKEIRKGVEPVVGVCPDSSYRSALQDERVFIRVSRGVFTLNV' A
#
# COMPACT_ATOMS: atom_id res chain seq x y z
N MET A 1 0.02 -5.08 -2.77
CA MET A 1 -0.40 -3.74 -2.29
C MET A 1 -1.61 -3.24 -3.07
N ARG A 2 -1.53 -3.19 -4.41
CA ARG A 2 -2.68 -2.85 -5.28
C ARG A 2 -3.94 -3.67 -4.95
N ASP A 3 -3.84 -4.99 -4.97
CA ASP A 3 -5.00 -5.88 -4.74
C ASP A 3 -5.62 -5.70 -3.34
N PHE A 4 -4.78 -5.43 -2.33
CA PHE A 4 -5.27 -5.15 -0.99
C PHE A 4 -6.11 -3.87 -0.96
N LEU A 5 -5.62 -2.78 -1.56
CA LEU A 5 -6.36 -1.52 -1.65
C LEU A 5 -7.60 -1.65 -2.53
N ALA A 6 -7.53 -2.43 -3.63
CA ALA A 6 -8.68 -2.69 -4.50
C ALA A 6 -9.81 -3.41 -3.74
N LYS A 7 -9.48 -4.44 -2.96
CA LYS A 7 -10.45 -5.18 -2.13
C LYS A 7 -11.01 -4.32 -1.00
N ARG A 8 -10.17 -3.45 -0.42
CA ARG A 8 -10.56 -2.59 0.71
C ARG A 8 -11.46 -1.43 0.27
N GLY A 9 -11.26 -0.88 -0.93
CA GLY A 9 -12.05 0.22 -1.49
C GLY A 9 -11.90 1.58 -0.79
N THR A 10 -11.07 1.67 0.24
CA THR A 10 -10.83 2.90 1.01
C THR A 10 -9.33 3.10 1.25
N PRO A 11 -8.87 4.35 1.47
CA PRO A 11 -7.48 4.61 1.80
C PRO A 11 -7.02 3.81 3.02
N ALA A 12 -5.75 3.43 3.03
CA ALA A 12 -5.15 2.68 4.14
C ALA A 12 -3.76 3.22 4.48
N SER A 13 -3.41 3.13 5.75
CA SER A 13 -2.06 3.45 6.23
C SER A 13 -1.05 2.41 5.74
N ILE A 14 0.22 2.79 5.63
CA ILE A 14 1.30 1.88 5.29
C ILE A 14 1.39 0.69 6.25
N LYS A 15 1.02 0.85 7.53
CA LYS A 15 0.97 -0.24 8.51
C LYS A 15 -0.12 -1.26 8.18
N GLU A 16 -1.32 -0.78 7.82
CA GLU A 16 -2.43 -1.65 7.41
C GLU A 16 -2.13 -2.37 6.11
N ILE A 17 -1.57 -1.65 5.13
CA ILE A 17 -1.17 -2.22 3.85
C ILE A 17 -0.17 -3.36 4.08
N ARG A 18 0.87 -3.13 4.88
CA ARG A 18 1.87 -4.16 5.23
C ARG A 18 1.24 -5.39 5.84
N LYS A 19 0.46 -5.22 6.92
CA LYS A 19 -0.22 -6.32 7.59
C LYS A 19 -1.15 -7.10 6.65
N GLY A 20 -1.80 -6.39 5.73
CA GLY A 20 -2.73 -6.98 4.76
C GLY A 20 -2.06 -7.75 3.63
N VAL A 21 -0.83 -7.40 3.26
CA VAL A 21 -0.10 -8.06 2.17
C VAL A 21 0.91 -9.09 2.67
N GLU A 22 1.34 -9.01 3.93
CA GLU A 22 2.28 -9.96 4.56
C GLU A 22 1.92 -11.44 4.33
N PRO A 23 0.64 -11.88 4.38
CA PRO A 23 0.29 -13.27 4.06
C PRO A 23 0.59 -13.71 2.62
N VAL A 24 0.74 -12.74 1.69
CA VAL A 24 0.95 -12.99 0.26
C VAL A 24 2.42 -12.81 -0.12
N VAL A 25 3.07 -11.77 0.39
CA VAL A 25 4.45 -11.41 0.01
C VAL A 25 5.50 -11.82 1.04
N GLY A 26 5.08 -12.30 2.20
CA GLY A 26 5.97 -12.61 3.33
C GLY A 26 6.54 -11.36 4.01
N VAL A 27 7.61 -11.56 4.77
CA VAL A 27 8.30 -10.47 5.48
C VAL A 27 9.27 -9.78 4.51
N CYS A 28 9.03 -8.50 4.25
CA CYS A 28 9.92 -7.66 3.45
C CYS A 28 10.43 -6.47 4.28
N PRO A 29 11.61 -5.90 3.94
CA PRO A 29 12.08 -4.66 4.55
C PRO A 29 11.11 -3.50 4.36
N ASP A 30 11.02 -2.61 5.34
CA ASP A 30 10.23 -1.39 5.30
C ASP A 30 10.46 -0.54 4.04
N SER A 31 11.71 -0.49 3.57
CA SER A 31 12.10 0.24 2.36
C SER A 31 11.36 -0.28 1.12
N SER A 32 11.16 -1.60 1.00
CA SER A 32 10.49 -2.21 -0.16
C SER A 32 9.05 -1.74 -0.29
N TYR A 33 8.32 -1.67 0.83
CA TYR A 33 6.95 -1.15 0.85
C TYR A 33 6.90 0.34 0.50
N ARG A 34 7.83 1.13 1.03
CA ARG A 34 7.89 2.57 0.77
C ARG A 34 8.21 2.87 -0.69
N SER A 35 9.20 2.18 -1.27
CA SER A 35 9.58 2.34 -2.67
C SER A 35 8.45 1.94 -3.63
N ALA A 36 7.72 0.86 -3.33
CA ALA A 36 6.59 0.45 -4.17
C ALA A 36 5.41 1.44 -4.11
N LEU A 37 5.12 1.99 -2.92
CA LEU A 37 4.04 2.97 -2.73
C LEU A 37 4.35 4.36 -3.32
N GLN A 38 5.57 4.58 -3.83
CA GLN A 38 5.94 5.80 -4.56
C GLN A 38 5.51 5.77 -6.03
N ASP A 39 5.02 4.65 -6.58
CA ASP A 39 4.53 4.61 -7.95
C ASP A 39 3.18 5.36 -8.08
N GLU A 40 3.27 6.63 -8.47
CA GLU A 40 2.11 7.53 -8.62
C GLU A 40 1.15 7.10 -9.73
N ARG A 41 1.57 6.22 -10.65
CA ARG A 41 0.68 5.65 -11.67
C ARG A 41 -0.30 4.65 -11.07
N VAL A 42 -0.02 4.14 -9.86
CA VAL A 42 -0.83 3.12 -9.18
C VAL A 42 -1.38 3.61 -7.86
N PHE A 43 -0.64 4.45 -7.13
CA PHE A 43 -0.99 4.88 -5.78
C PHE A 43 -1.05 6.40 -5.64
N ILE A 44 -2.04 6.88 -4.90
CA ILE A 44 -2.14 8.28 -4.49
C ILE A 44 -1.91 8.37 -2.98
N ARG A 45 -1.01 9.26 -2.56
CA ARG A 45 -0.79 9.57 -1.15
C ARG A 45 -1.76 10.66 -0.71
N VAL A 46 -2.84 10.27 -0.03
CA VAL A 46 -3.88 11.21 0.45
C VAL A 46 -3.48 11.95 1.72
N SER A 47 -2.59 11.37 2.53
CA SER A 47 -2.00 12.03 3.71
C SER A 47 -0.69 11.36 4.13
N ARG A 48 -0.07 11.79 5.24
CA ARG A 48 1.22 11.23 5.68
C ARG A 48 1.11 9.74 5.99
N GLY A 49 1.66 8.91 5.11
CA GLY A 49 1.69 7.46 5.28
C GLY A 49 0.37 6.76 4.97
N VAL A 50 -0.59 7.45 4.33
CA VAL A 50 -1.88 6.90 3.92
C VAL A 50 -2.00 6.96 2.40
N PHE A 51 -2.40 5.84 1.81
CA PHE A 51 -2.40 5.63 0.37
C PHE A 51 -3.73 5.04 -0.10
N THR A 52 -4.13 5.38 -1.31
CA THR A 52 -5.26 4.79 -2.06
C THR A 52 -4.82 4.43 -3.48
N LEU A 53 -5.68 3.77 -4.25
CA LEU A 53 -5.43 3.51 -5.67
C LEU A 53 -5.63 4.77 -6.52
N ASN A 54 -4.77 4.94 -7.52
CA ASN A 54 -5.00 5.84 -8.64
C ASN A 54 -5.87 5.10 -9.67
N VAL A 55 -7.19 5.32 -9.63
CA VAL A 55 -8.21 4.69 -10.50
C VAL A 55 -9.09 5.74 -11.14
#